data_AF-J9FXH1-F1
#
_entry.id   AF-J9FXH1-F1
#
_cell.length_a   1.000
_cell.length_b   1.000
_cell.length_c   1.000
_cell.angle_alpha   90.00
_cell.angle_beta   90.00
_cell.angle_gamma   90.00
#
_symmetry.space_group_name_H-M   'P 1'
#
loop_
_entity.id
_entity.type
_entity.pdbx_description
1 polymer ?
#
loop_
_entity_poly.entity_id
_entity_poly.type
_entity_poly.pdbx_seq_one_letter_code
_entity_poly.pdbx_strand_id
1 'polypeptide(L)'
;GLQQPLPHLRRQRGGQHQNGKRIAIELVGESTLKDSKASQGKGALMVNGHSEFEGDGTLNLYGYAKHAYWADEYVQLKKNFTGIINILYAKKDGLNMKQYFLQNGGHFNISGTLDDGIQVAADNKESGYAAISGGSLTINVTAAGAKGLKCQGDITIDNSNSVPIVTITNSGKGKWDSKGLKVKGATCISSDANVTIAAGEISLTATGSGGKGLKCDSTLTITGGDLSVTTTGTTYVNIGGNQEYDGNYHGQLDSLDAAYTTSPKGINVGIKSTESSTGLPVGDIQISGGNVHVKCSGQQD
;
A
#
# COMPACT_ATOMS: atom_id res chain seq x y z
N GLY A 1 18.79 23.60 8.45
CA GLY A 1 18.59 25.04 8.66
C GLY A 1 17.16 25.38 8.34
N LEU A 2 16.52 26.13 9.24
CA LEU A 2 15.15 26.67 9.19
C LEU A 2 14.01 25.65 9.26
N GLN A 3 13.67 25.26 10.50
CA GLN A 3 12.36 24.77 10.88
C GLN A 3 11.42 25.99 10.92
N GLN A 4 10.71 26.28 9.83
CA GLN A 4 9.66 27.29 9.87
C GLN A 4 8.45 26.73 10.64
N PRO A 5 7.91 27.45 11.63
CA PRO A 5 6.61 27.11 12.20
C PRO A 5 5.53 27.46 11.17
N LEU A 6 4.81 26.46 10.68
CA LEU A 6 3.63 26.65 9.85
C LEU A 6 2.56 27.41 10.66
N PRO A 7 1.94 28.46 10.11
CA PRO A 7 0.73 29.02 10.70
C PRO A 7 -0.39 27.97 10.55
N HIS A 8 -1.16 27.74 11.61
CA HIS A 8 -2.37 26.89 11.69
C HIS A 8 -2.25 25.42 12.17
N LEU A 9 -1.20 25.02 12.88
CA LEU A 9 -1.24 23.78 13.69
C LEU A 9 -1.86 24.04 15.08
N ARG A 10 -3.17 23.82 15.28
CA ARG A 10 -3.79 23.87 16.61
C ARG A 10 -3.56 22.55 17.36
N ARG A 11 -2.61 22.54 18.30
CA ARG A 11 -2.39 21.43 19.24
C ARG A 11 -3.45 21.43 20.34
N GLN A 12 -4.36 20.46 20.37
CA GLN A 12 -5.13 20.14 21.57
C GLN A 12 -4.48 18.95 22.32
N ARG A 13 -4.27 19.09 23.63
CA ARG A 13 -3.67 18.05 24.49
C ARG A 13 -4.79 17.27 25.19
N GLY A 14 -5.00 16.01 24.81
CA GLY A 14 -5.75 15.00 25.57
C GLY A 14 -4.81 14.11 26.39
N GLY A 15 -5.25 13.67 27.56
CA GLY A 15 -4.44 13.08 28.65
C GLY A 15 -3.79 11.72 28.40
N GLN A 16 -2.90 11.35 29.32
CA GLN A 16 -2.13 10.10 29.35
C GLN A 16 -3.04 8.86 29.39
N HIS A 17 -2.82 7.91 28.46
CA HIS A 17 -2.86 6.46 28.67
C HIS A 17 -2.51 5.76 27.33
N GLN A 18 -1.29 5.23 27.22
CA GLN A 18 -0.78 4.30 26.19
C GLN A 18 -0.95 4.62 24.68
N ASN A 19 -1.71 5.64 24.31
CA ASN A 19 -1.81 6.21 22.98
C ASN A 19 -0.95 7.47 22.91
N GLY A 20 -0.19 7.64 21.84
CA GLY A 20 0.48 8.90 21.57
C GLY A 20 -0.52 10.04 21.39
N LYS A 21 0.02 11.26 21.32
CA LYS A 21 -0.84 12.45 21.27
C LYS A 21 -1.58 12.47 19.93
N ARG A 22 -2.90 12.60 19.98
CA ARG A 22 -3.70 12.95 18.80
C ARG A 22 -3.35 14.35 18.33
N ILE A 23 -3.08 14.47 17.05
CA ILE A 23 -2.69 15.69 16.36
C ILE A 23 -3.73 15.92 15.27
N ALA A 24 -4.65 16.84 15.52
CA ALA A 24 -5.57 17.32 14.51
C ALA A 24 -4.78 18.15 13.47
N ILE A 25 -4.96 17.83 12.20
CA ILE A 25 -4.37 18.55 11.07
C ILE A 25 -5.52 19.03 10.18
N GLU A 26 -5.86 20.31 10.30
CA GLU A 26 -6.85 20.95 9.47
C GLU A 26 -6.17 21.49 8.19
N LEU A 27 -6.55 20.97 7.03
CA LEU A 27 -6.09 21.49 5.75
C LEU A 27 -7.00 22.62 5.29
N VAL A 28 -6.42 23.80 5.09
CA VAL A 28 -7.08 24.98 4.56
C VAL A 28 -6.23 25.54 3.43
N GLY A 29 -6.84 25.86 2.29
CA GLY A 29 -6.11 26.33 1.11
C GLY A 29 -5.10 25.30 0.60
N GLU A 30 -4.01 25.74 -0.01
CA GLU A 30 -2.95 24.85 -0.50
C GLU A 30 -1.68 24.99 0.35
N SER A 31 -1.12 23.85 0.77
CA SER A 31 0.14 23.76 1.49
C SER A 31 1.10 22.79 0.79
N THR A 32 2.38 23.12 0.73
CA THR A 32 3.42 22.25 0.17
C THR A 32 4.57 22.06 1.16
N LEU A 33 4.92 20.81 1.48
CA LEU A 33 6.07 20.48 2.31
C LEU A 33 7.09 19.66 1.51
N LYS A 34 8.35 20.07 1.60
CA LYS A 34 9.49 19.41 0.96
C LYS A 34 10.62 19.30 1.98
N ASP A 35 11.18 18.12 2.17
CA ASP A 35 12.46 18.01 2.90
C ASP A 35 13.64 18.30 1.96
N SER A 36 14.86 18.11 2.43
CA SER A 36 16.05 18.12 1.54
C SER A 36 16.58 16.71 1.39
N LYS A 37 17.32 16.43 0.31
CA LYS A 37 18.04 15.15 0.14
C LYS A 37 18.98 14.81 1.30
N ALA A 38 19.46 15.83 2.04
CA ALA A 38 20.34 15.67 3.20
C ALA A 38 19.57 15.54 4.54
N SER A 39 18.24 15.59 4.52
CA SER A 39 17.42 15.46 5.72
C SER A 39 17.67 14.14 6.43
N GLN A 40 17.81 14.19 7.75
CA GLN A 40 17.95 13.00 8.60
C GLN A 40 16.60 12.48 9.09
N GLY A 41 15.52 13.27 8.90
CA GLY A 41 14.16 12.93 9.29
C GLY A 41 13.64 11.65 8.62
N LYS A 42 12.51 11.14 9.12
CA LYS A 42 11.87 9.94 8.56
C LYS A 42 10.95 10.27 7.36
N GLY A 43 10.42 11.49 7.29
CA GLY A 43 9.76 12.00 6.10
C GLY A 43 9.63 13.52 6.06
N ALA A 44 9.09 14.07 4.97
CA ALA A 44 8.87 15.51 4.79
C ALA A 44 7.79 16.06 5.72
N LEU A 45 6.70 15.31 5.87
CA LEU A 45 5.83 15.39 7.04
C LEU A 45 6.22 14.26 8.01
N MET A 46 6.48 14.60 9.27
CA MET A 46 6.80 13.63 10.32
C MET A 46 5.89 13.88 11.51
N VAL A 47 5.08 12.89 11.85
CA VAL A 47 4.15 12.96 13.00
C VAL A 47 4.54 11.90 14.01
N ASN A 48 4.88 12.33 15.23
CA ASN A 48 5.08 11.44 16.37
C ASN A 48 3.81 11.51 17.23
N GLY A 49 2.90 10.57 16.98
CA GLY A 49 1.54 10.59 17.46
C GLY A 49 0.55 10.19 16.37
N HIS A 50 -0.73 10.23 16.71
CA HIS A 50 -1.82 9.97 15.78
C HIS A 50 -2.18 11.22 14.97
N SER A 51 -2.08 11.18 13.65
CA SER A 51 -2.57 12.29 12.82
C SER A 51 -4.02 12.08 12.43
N GLU A 52 -4.87 13.10 12.63
CA GLU A 52 -6.26 13.10 12.20
C GLU A 52 -6.52 14.31 11.28
N PHE A 53 -6.75 14.05 10.01
CA PHE A 53 -6.95 15.09 8.99
C PHE A 53 -8.42 15.50 8.88
N GLU A 54 -8.64 16.81 8.77
CA GLU A 54 -9.93 17.44 8.50
C GLU A 54 -9.74 18.69 7.63
N GLY A 55 -10.85 19.34 7.23
CA GLY A 55 -10.83 20.46 6.27
C GLY A 55 -10.95 20.02 4.81
N ASP A 56 -10.84 21.00 3.92
CA ASP A 56 -11.06 20.89 2.47
C ASP A 56 -9.84 21.31 1.62
N GLY A 57 -8.75 21.71 2.28
CA GLY A 57 -7.52 22.13 1.63
C GLY A 57 -6.71 21.00 0.98
N THR A 58 -5.64 21.39 0.30
CA THR A 58 -4.68 20.50 -0.37
C THR A 58 -3.33 20.52 0.32
N LEU A 59 -2.75 19.34 0.56
CA LEU A 59 -1.39 19.16 1.06
C LEU A 59 -0.53 18.41 0.03
N ASN A 60 0.51 19.06 -0.49
CA ASN A 60 1.48 18.48 -1.41
C ASN A 60 2.78 18.11 -0.67
N LEU A 61 3.24 16.86 -0.79
CA LEU A 61 4.41 16.36 -0.08
C LEU A 61 5.49 15.84 -1.04
N TYR A 62 6.75 16.21 -0.75
CA TYR A 62 7.96 15.72 -1.42
C TYR A 62 8.99 15.23 -0.40
N GLY A 63 9.14 13.91 -0.25
CA GLY A 63 10.15 13.27 0.58
C GLY A 63 11.42 12.95 -0.20
N TYR A 64 12.33 13.91 -0.35
CA TYR A 64 13.58 13.73 -1.08
C TYR A 64 14.61 12.86 -0.35
N ALA A 65 14.60 12.82 0.99
CA ALA A 65 15.52 11.95 1.75
C ALA A 65 14.98 10.54 1.98
N LYS A 66 13.70 10.41 2.39
CA LYS A 66 13.06 9.14 2.74
C LYS A 66 11.58 9.11 2.34
N HIS A 67 10.67 8.97 3.30
CA HIS A 67 9.23 8.94 3.04
C HIS A 67 8.72 10.35 2.77
N ALA A 68 7.63 10.50 2.02
CA ALA A 68 6.99 11.81 1.94
C ALA A 68 6.23 12.11 3.23
N TYR A 69 5.52 11.12 3.75
CA TYR A 69 4.88 11.15 5.05
C TYR A 69 5.32 9.96 5.92
N TRP A 70 5.84 10.24 7.11
CA TRP A 70 6.05 9.23 8.15
C TRP A 70 5.22 9.54 9.40
N ALA A 71 4.54 8.52 9.93
CA ALA A 71 3.83 8.59 11.21
C ALA A 71 4.28 7.49 12.17
N ASP A 72 4.45 7.84 13.45
CA ASP A 72 4.79 6.86 14.50
C ASP A 72 3.59 6.02 14.95
N GLU A 73 2.38 6.48 14.65
CA GLU A 73 1.14 5.78 15.00
C GLU A 73 0.15 5.91 13.84
N TYR A 74 -1.15 5.74 14.10
CA TYR A 74 -2.14 5.76 13.03
C TYR A 74 -2.22 7.09 12.28
N VAL A 75 -2.61 6.96 11.01
CA VAL A 75 -3.04 8.07 10.17
C VAL A 75 -4.52 7.89 9.89
N GLN A 76 -5.32 8.92 10.19
CA GLN A 76 -6.74 8.96 9.90
C GLN A 76 -7.09 10.16 9.02
N LEU A 77 -7.75 9.89 7.91
CA LEU A 77 -8.53 10.87 7.16
C LEU A 77 -9.95 10.80 7.71
N LYS A 78 -10.41 11.83 8.43
CA LYS A 78 -11.71 11.78 9.10
C LYS A 78 -12.85 11.69 8.09
N LYS A 79 -14.02 11.23 8.54
CA LYS A 79 -15.23 11.10 7.70
C LYS A 79 -15.61 12.41 6.99
N ASN A 80 -15.48 13.54 7.69
CA ASN A 80 -15.81 14.87 7.19
C ASN A 80 -14.64 15.54 6.45
N PHE A 81 -13.49 14.87 6.30
CA PHE A 81 -12.40 15.38 5.50
C PHE A 81 -12.80 15.30 4.02
N THR A 82 -12.71 16.43 3.32
CA THR A 82 -12.95 16.51 1.86
C THR A 82 -11.72 17.01 1.12
N GLY A 83 -10.64 17.32 1.85
CA GLY A 83 -9.40 17.80 1.28
C GLY A 83 -8.60 16.74 0.53
N ILE A 84 -7.44 17.16 0.03
CA ILE A 84 -6.58 16.39 -0.84
C ILE A 84 -5.19 16.27 -0.21
N ILE A 85 -4.66 15.05 -0.11
CA ILE A 85 -3.23 14.82 0.19
C ILE A 85 -2.58 14.25 -1.06
N ASN A 86 -1.57 14.94 -1.57
CA ASN A 86 -0.78 14.50 -2.71
C ASN A 86 0.64 14.15 -2.26
N ILE A 87 1.04 12.89 -2.44
CA ILE A 87 2.46 12.53 -2.51
C ILE A 87 2.91 12.66 -3.95
N LEU A 88 3.81 13.62 -4.19
CA LEU A 88 4.31 13.92 -5.53
C LEU A 88 5.72 13.35 -5.75
N TYR A 89 6.43 13.03 -4.67
CA TYR A 89 7.69 12.29 -4.71
C TYR A 89 8.00 11.69 -3.34
N ALA A 90 8.52 10.46 -3.31
CA ALA A 90 9.18 9.91 -2.12
C ALA A 90 10.38 9.06 -2.51
N LYS A 91 11.53 9.25 -1.84
CA LYS A 91 12.72 8.40 -2.04
C LYS A 91 12.50 6.98 -1.52
N LYS A 92 11.59 6.82 -0.57
CA LYS A 92 11.07 5.54 -0.07
C LYS A 92 9.55 5.51 -0.25
N ASP A 93 8.81 5.05 0.76
CA ASP A 93 7.36 4.97 0.69
C ASP A 93 6.69 6.34 0.63
N GLY A 94 5.54 6.43 -0.02
CA GLY A 94 4.74 7.65 0.01
C GLY A 94 4.26 7.97 1.42
N LEU A 95 3.62 6.99 2.06
CA LEU A 95 3.26 6.99 3.47
C LEU A 95 3.81 5.74 4.16
N ASN A 96 4.57 5.93 5.23
CA ASN A 96 4.97 4.86 6.15
C ASN A 96 4.44 5.14 7.56
N MET A 97 3.73 4.18 8.15
CA MET A 97 3.21 4.30 9.52
C MET A 97 3.47 3.05 10.35
N LYS A 98 3.43 3.18 11.69
CA LYS A 98 3.74 2.09 12.64
C LYS A 98 2.54 1.55 13.40
N GLN A 99 1.33 1.89 12.96
CA GLN A 99 0.09 1.33 13.49
C GLN A 99 -0.83 1.03 12.30
N TYR A 100 -1.99 1.70 12.16
CA TYR A 100 -2.94 1.45 11.08
C TYR A 100 -3.23 2.69 10.22
N PHE A 101 -3.83 2.46 9.05
CA PHE A 101 -4.32 3.50 8.16
C PHE A 101 -5.85 3.51 8.11
N LEU A 102 -6.49 4.66 8.36
CA LEU A 102 -7.94 4.82 8.22
C LEU A 102 -8.25 5.90 7.19
N GLN A 103 -8.91 5.53 6.09
CA GLN A 103 -9.44 6.47 5.12
C GLN A 103 -10.96 6.49 5.17
N ASN A 104 -11.51 7.40 5.96
CA ASN A 104 -12.97 7.54 6.12
C ASN A 104 -13.56 8.60 5.17
N GLY A 105 -12.71 9.39 4.50
CA GLY A 105 -13.06 10.48 3.60
C GLY A 105 -11.83 11.02 2.86
N GLY A 106 -12.04 12.12 2.12
CA GLY A 106 -11.02 12.86 1.37
C GLY A 106 -10.36 12.11 0.22
N HIS A 107 -9.37 12.76 -0.38
CA HIS A 107 -8.64 12.26 -1.53
C HIS A 107 -7.16 12.07 -1.16
N PHE A 108 -6.64 10.85 -1.34
CA PHE A 108 -5.23 10.56 -1.14
C PHE A 108 -4.61 10.07 -2.44
N ASN A 109 -3.75 10.89 -3.03
CA ASN A 109 -3.10 10.64 -4.30
C ASN A 109 -1.61 10.40 -4.08
N ILE A 110 -1.08 9.31 -4.62
CA ILE A 110 0.33 8.93 -4.47
C ILE A 110 0.94 8.67 -5.84
N SER A 111 2.06 9.34 -6.10
CA SER A 111 2.88 9.15 -7.28
C SER A 111 4.36 9.41 -6.99
N GLY A 112 5.24 8.97 -7.87
CA GLY A 112 6.68 9.28 -7.79
C GLY A 112 7.40 8.66 -6.59
N THR A 113 6.85 7.61 -5.98
CA THR A 113 7.53 6.85 -4.91
C THR A 113 8.55 5.89 -5.50
N LEU A 114 9.69 5.72 -4.83
CA LEU A 114 10.73 4.74 -5.21
C LEU A 114 10.71 3.47 -4.35
N ASP A 115 9.66 3.32 -3.54
CA ASP A 115 9.33 2.13 -2.75
C ASP A 115 7.78 2.02 -2.67
N ASP A 116 7.21 1.52 -1.58
CA ASP A 116 5.76 1.29 -1.46
C ASP A 116 4.94 2.60 -1.55
N GLY A 117 3.70 2.56 -2.05
CA GLY A 117 2.81 3.72 -2.02
C GLY A 117 2.44 4.05 -0.57
N ILE A 118 1.78 3.10 0.09
CA ILE A 118 1.50 3.08 1.52
C ILE A 118 2.10 1.80 2.12
N GLN A 119 2.91 1.96 3.15
CA GLN A 119 3.38 0.86 3.99
C GLN A 119 2.92 1.03 5.43
N VAL A 120 1.99 0.17 5.83
CA VAL A 120 1.59 -0.02 7.23
C VAL A 120 2.56 -1.03 7.87
N ALA A 121 3.59 -0.52 8.53
CA ALA A 121 4.70 -1.29 9.10
C ALA A 121 4.67 -1.28 10.63
N ALA A 122 3.57 -1.75 11.21
CA ALA A 122 3.44 -1.90 12.66
C ALA A 122 4.45 -2.89 13.25
N ASP A 123 4.71 -2.76 14.54
CA ASP A 123 5.59 -3.68 15.28
C ASP A 123 4.87 -4.99 15.66
N ASN A 124 3.53 -4.96 15.68
CA ASN A 124 2.70 -6.16 15.80
C ASN A 124 1.71 -6.24 14.62
N LYS A 125 1.42 -7.45 14.14
CA LYS A 125 0.56 -7.67 12.97
C LYS A 125 -0.86 -7.17 13.19
N GLU A 126 -1.38 -7.31 14.41
CA GLU A 126 -2.77 -6.96 14.77
C GLU A 126 -3.07 -5.47 14.64
N SER A 127 -2.08 -4.59 14.84
CA SER A 127 -2.23 -3.15 14.65
C SER A 127 -1.84 -2.67 13.25
N GLY A 128 -1.28 -3.55 12.41
CA GLY A 128 -0.72 -3.23 11.09
C GLY A 128 -1.71 -3.26 9.94
N TYR A 129 -2.95 -2.81 10.16
CA TYR A 129 -4.07 -2.92 9.21
C TYR A 129 -4.37 -1.61 8.45
N ALA A 130 -5.16 -1.71 7.38
CA ALA A 130 -5.77 -0.56 6.72
C ALA A 130 -7.28 -0.74 6.55
N ALA A 131 -8.04 0.33 6.77
CA ALA A 131 -9.47 0.39 6.47
C ALA A 131 -9.77 1.59 5.56
N ILE A 132 -10.38 1.31 4.41
CA ILE A 132 -10.83 2.32 3.43
C ILE A 132 -12.35 2.26 3.41
N SER A 133 -12.97 3.26 4.05
CA SER A 133 -14.41 3.30 4.30
C SER A 133 -15.11 4.49 3.63
N GLY A 134 -14.35 5.30 2.87
CA GLY A 134 -14.84 6.45 2.11
C GLY A 134 -13.75 7.19 1.34
N GLY A 135 -14.15 8.20 0.56
CA GLY A 135 -13.22 9.04 -0.22
C GLY A 135 -12.56 8.30 -1.40
N SER A 136 -11.46 8.85 -1.93
CA SER A 136 -10.71 8.23 -3.03
C SER A 136 -9.25 7.97 -2.68
N LEU A 137 -8.76 6.75 -2.96
CA LEU A 137 -7.35 6.39 -2.85
C LEU A 137 -6.79 6.11 -4.25
N THR A 138 -5.89 6.97 -4.73
CA THR A 138 -5.23 6.81 -6.03
C THR A 138 -3.74 6.61 -5.84
N ILE A 139 -3.18 5.48 -6.27
CA ILE A 139 -1.77 5.16 -6.09
C ILE A 139 -1.15 4.73 -7.43
N ASN A 140 -0.06 5.39 -7.82
CA ASN A 140 0.75 5.06 -9.01
C ASN A 140 2.19 4.77 -8.58
N VAL A 141 2.61 3.51 -8.66
CA VAL A 141 3.96 3.06 -8.26
C VAL A 141 4.67 2.42 -9.45
N THR A 142 5.97 2.73 -9.60
CA THR A 142 6.81 2.18 -10.68
C THR A 142 8.05 1.45 -10.15
N ALA A 143 8.27 1.47 -8.84
CA ALA A 143 9.46 0.91 -8.20
C ALA A 143 9.45 -0.63 -8.21
N ALA A 144 10.61 -1.23 -8.48
CA ALA A 144 10.76 -2.69 -8.53
C ALA A 144 10.48 -3.33 -7.16
N GLY A 145 9.61 -4.35 -7.16
CA GLY A 145 9.18 -5.09 -5.98
C GLY A 145 8.26 -4.31 -5.03
N ALA A 146 7.90 -3.06 -5.34
CA ALA A 146 7.08 -2.23 -4.48
C ALA A 146 5.60 -2.61 -4.49
N LYS A 147 4.87 -2.13 -3.50
CA LYS A 147 3.44 -2.35 -3.28
C LYS A 147 2.70 -1.03 -3.36
N GLY A 148 1.48 -1.03 -3.89
CA GLY A 148 0.63 0.16 -3.84
C GLY A 148 0.17 0.41 -2.41
N LEU A 149 -0.60 -0.53 -1.85
CA LEU A 149 -0.98 -0.58 -0.44
C LEU A 149 -0.44 -1.88 0.18
N LYS A 150 0.36 -1.75 1.24
CA LYS A 150 0.95 -2.88 1.95
C LYS A 150 0.65 -2.84 3.43
N CYS A 151 0.08 -3.92 3.94
CA CYS A 151 -0.23 -4.10 5.34
C CYS A 151 0.32 -5.43 5.86
N GLN A 152 0.83 -5.41 7.09
CA GLN A 152 1.18 -6.65 7.81
C GLN A 152 -0.06 -7.35 8.40
N GLY A 153 -1.11 -6.57 8.65
CA GLY A 153 -2.42 -7.03 9.09
C GLY A 153 -3.45 -6.89 7.97
N ASP A 154 -4.72 -6.91 8.37
CA ASP A 154 -5.84 -6.95 7.43
C ASP A 154 -5.99 -5.68 6.58
N ILE A 155 -6.61 -5.83 5.42
CA ILE A 155 -7.08 -4.70 4.61
C ILE A 155 -8.59 -4.85 4.44
N THR A 156 -9.34 -3.83 4.85
CA THR A 156 -10.80 -3.77 4.71
C THR A 156 -11.18 -2.60 3.81
N ILE A 157 -12.02 -2.87 2.82
CA ILE A 157 -12.65 -1.85 1.98
C ILE A 157 -14.17 -2.00 2.15
N ASP A 158 -14.81 -0.98 2.71
CA ASP A 158 -16.26 -0.95 2.99
C ASP A 158 -16.85 0.42 2.70
N ASN A 159 -18.15 0.61 2.91
CA ASN A 159 -18.85 1.87 2.72
C ASN A 159 -19.47 2.40 4.01
N SER A 160 -18.90 2.06 5.17
CA SER A 160 -19.43 2.51 6.48
C SER A 160 -19.44 4.03 6.65
N ASN A 161 -18.66 4.77 5.84
CA ASN A 161 -18.73 6.24 5.76
C ASN A 161 -19.29 6.75 4.43
N SER A 162 -18.72 6.34 3.30
CA SER A 162 -19.19 6.62 1.93
C SER A 162 -18.67 5.54 0.98
N VAL A 163 -19.21 5.41 -0.24
CA VAL A 163 -18.68 4.44 -1.22
C VAL A 163 -17.23 4.85 -1.59
N PRO A 164 -16.21 4.05 -1.26
CA PRO A 164 -14.83 4.41 -1.59
C PRO A 164 -14.52 4.13 -3.07
N ILE A 165 -13.65 4.95 -3.64
CA ILE A 165 -13.04 4.72 -4.96
C ILE A 165 -11.56 4.42 -4.76
N VAL A 166 -11.10 3.24 -5.17
CA VAL A 166 -9.70 2.81 -5.01
C VAL A 166 -9.10 2.49 -6.37
N THR A 167 -8.12 3.27 -6.80
CA THR A 167 -7.42 3.07 -8.08
C THR A 167 -5.93 2.90 -7.82
N ILE A 168 -5.39 1.71 -8.07
CA ILE A 168 -3.97 1.43 -7.86
C ILE A 168 -3.36 0.87 -9.15
N THR A 169 -2.41 1.62 -9.71
CA THR A 169 -1.57 1.18 -10.83
C THR A 169 -0.15 0.90 -10.35
N ASN A 170 0.37 -0.28 -10.65
CA ASN A 170 1.74 -0.66 -10.33
C ASN A 170 2.46 -1.24 -11.55
N SER A 171 3.37 -0.47 -12.14
CA SER A 171 4.18 -0.90 -13.28
C SER A 171 5.58 -1.39 -12.87
N GLY A 172 5.88 -1.47 -11.58
CA GLY A 172 7.13 -2.04 -11.09
C GLY A 172 7.28 -3.50 -11.49
N LYS A 173 8.50 -3.91 -11.87
CA LYS A 173 8.86 -5.31 -12.07
C LYS A 173 9.13 -6.03 -10.75
N GLY A 174 9.37 -7.34 -10.80
CA GLY A 174 9.89 -8.12 -9.69
C GLY A 174 11.26 -7.62 -9.21
N LYS A 175 11.65 -8.03 -8.01
CA LYS A 175 12.95 -7.68 -7.41
C LYS A 175 13.47 -8.82 -6.55
N TRP A 176 14.75 -9.14 -6.65
CA TRP A 176 15.40 -10.06 -5.72
C TRP A 176 15.53 -9.43 -4.32
N ASP A 177 15.04 -10.12 -3.30
CA ASP A 177 15.29 -9.79 -1.90
C ASP A 177 16.42 -10.65 -1.36
N SER A 178 17.62 -10.07 -1.24
CA SER A 178 18.80 -10.75 -0.74
C SER A 178 18.70 -11.17 0.72
N LYS A 179 17.80 -10.60 1.52
CA LYS A 179 17.57 -11.02 2.91
C LYS A 179 16.64 -12.21 2.98
N GLY A 180 15.55 -12.17 2.21
CA GLY A 180 14.57 -13.24 2.13
C GLY A 180 14.99 -14.39 1.21
N LEU A 181 16.10 -14.24 0.48
CA LEU A 181 16.58 -15.15 -0.55
C LEU A 181 15.47 -15.56 -1.52
N LYS A 182 14.63 -14.59 -1.90
CA LYS A 182 13.50 -14.81 -2.79
C LYS A 182 13.15 -13.57 -3.59
N VAL A 183 12.52 -13.76 -4.74
CA VAL A 183 11.96 -12.66 -5.52
C VAL A 183 10.68 -12.15 -4.87
N LYS A 184 10.44 -10.85 -5.04
CA LYS A 184 9.20 -10.17 -4.68
C LYS A 184 8.62 -9.54 -5.94
N GLY A 185 7.41 -9.93 -6.32
CA GLY A 185 6.67 -9.24 -7.38
C GLY A 185 6.21 -7.87 -6.91
N ALA A 186 6.13 -6.89 -7.80
CA ALA A 186 5.38 -5.67 -7.50
C ALA A 186 3.88 -6.01 -7.36
N THR A 187 3.12 -5.29 -6.54
CA THR A 187 1.70 -5.64 -6.32
C THR A 187 0.86 -4.40 -6.06
N CYS A 188 -0.39 -4.35 -6.52
CA CYS A 188 -1.26 -3.22 -6.18
C CYS A 188 -1.66 -3.27 -4.69
N ILE A 189 -2.29 -4.35 -4.23
CA ILE A 189 -2.66 -4.57 -2.82
C ILE A 189 -1.94 -5.80 -2.27
N SER A 190 -1.26 -5.66 -1.14
CA SER A 190 -0.61 -6.78 -0.44
C SER A 190 -0.91 -6.74 1.05
N SER A 191 -1.58 -7.79 1.53
CA SER A 191 -1.78 -8.08 2.95
C SER A 191 -0.97 -9.32 3.34
N ASP A 192 -0.33 -9.29 4.49
CA ASP A 192 0.24 -10.50 5.11
C ASP A 192 -0.83 -11.25 5.95
N ALA A 193 -2.08 -10.75 5.96
CA ALA A 193 -3.24 -11.35 6.61
C ALA A 193 -4.43 -11.42 5.62
N ASN A 194 -5.63 -11.00 6.01
CA ASN A 194 -6.82 -11.06 5.17
C ASN A 194 -6.99 -9.80 4.31
N VAL A 195 -7.81 -9.93 3.26
CA VAL A 195 -8.39 -8.81 2.53
C VAL A 195 -9.90 -8.99 2.48
N THR A 196 -10.64 -7.98 2.91
CA THR A 196 -12.10 -7.94 2.87
C THR A 196 -12.57 -6.80 1.99
N ILE A 197 -13.42 -7.10 1.01
CA ILE A 197 -14.07 -6.14 0.12
C ILE A 197 -15.58 -6.27 0.31
N ALA A 198 -16.16 -5.34 1.04
CA ALA A 198 -17.60 -5.30 1.30
C ALA A 198 -18.35 -4.31 0.39
N ALA A 199 -17.66 -3.30 -0.13
CA ALA A 199 -18.20 -2.28 -1.03
C ALA A 199 -17.08 -1.54 -1.78
N GLY A 200 -17.46 -0.58 -2.62
CA GLY A 200 -16.53 0.33 -3.30
C GLY A 200 -16.36 0.04 -4.79
N GLU A 201 -15.74 0.99 -5.49
CA GLU A 201 -15.25 0.85 -6.86
C GLU A 201 -13.74 0.69 -6.82
N ILE A 202 -13.23 -0.49 -7.19
CA ILE A 202 -11.84 -0.87 -6.98
C ILE A 202 -11.22 -1.27 -8.31
N SER A 203 -10.22 -0.53 -8.77
CA SER A 203 -9.45 -0.80 -9.99
C SER A 203 -7.97 -1.04 -9.67
N LEU A 204 -7.50 -2.26 -9.92
CA LEU A 204 -6.13 -2.68 -9.69
C LEU A 204 -5.46 -3.07 -11.00
N THR A 205 -4.44 -2.33 -11.41
CA THR A 205 -3.70 -2.61 -12.66
C THR A 205 -2.21 -2.84 -12.38
N ALA A 206 -1.72 -4.07 -12.60
CA ALA A 206 -0.29 -4.38 -12.46
C ALA A 206 0.34 -4.81 -13.79
N THR A 207 1.31 -4.04 -14.28
CA THR A 207 1.84 -4.22 -15.65
C THR A 207 3.30 -4.67 -15.71
N GLY A 208 4.07 -4.53 -14.63
CA GLY A 208 5.46 -4.99 -14.60
C GLY A 208 5.59 -6.50 -14.49
N SER A 209 6.74 -7.04 -14.90
CA SER A 209 6.99 -8.49 -14.86
C SER A 209 6.89 -9.03 -13.43
N GLY A 210 6.15 -10.12 -13.28
CA GLY A 210 5.83 -10.75 -12.00
C GLY A 210 4.88 -9.95 -11.12
N GLY A 211 4.26 -8.91 -11.69
CA GLY A 211 3.31 -8.01 -11.04
C GLY A 211 2.03 -8.72 -10.63
N LYS A 212 1.44 -8.31 -9.51
CA LYS A 212 0.18 -8.87 -9.01
C LYS A 212 -0.86 -7.78 -8.78
N GLY A 213 -2.12 -8.08 -9.04
CA GLY A 213 -3.21 -7.16 -8.69
C GLY A 213 -3.42 -7.14 -7.17
N LEU A 214 -3.87 -8.26 -6.64
CA LEU A 214 -4.17 -8.44 -5.22
C LEU A 214 -3.43 -9.66 -4.66
N LYS A 215 -2.76 -9.48 -3.52
CA LYS A 215 -2.18 -10.55 -2.73
C LYS A 215 -2.70 -10.46 -1.29
N CYS A 216 -3.13 -11.59 -0.74
CA CYS A 216 -3.26 -11.77 0.70
C CYS A 216 -2.72 -13.14 1.09
N ASP A 217 -2.09 -13.23 2.27
CA ASP A 217 -1.54 -14.52 2.72
C ASP A 217 -2.61 -15.36 3.43
N SER A 218 -3.73 -14.79 3.88
CA SER A 218 -4.83 -15.54 4.48
C SER A 218 -6.03 -15.59 3.53
N THR A 219 -7.18 -15.02 3.92
CA THR A 219 -8.44 -15.13 3.18
C THR A 219 -8.70 -13.86 2.37
N LEU A 220 -9.25 -14.04 1.17
CA LEU A 220 -9.92 -12.97 0.43
C LEU A 220 -11.43 -13.15 0.59
N THR A 221 -12.09 -12.18 1.20
CA THR A 221 -13.55 -12.15 1.36
C THR A 221 -14.13 -11.01 0.53
N ILE A 222 -15.09 -11.31 -0.33
CA ILE A 222 -15.83 -10.33 -1.14
C ILE A 222 -17.32 -10.51 -0.90
N THR A 223 -17.95 -9.52 -0.27
CA THR A 223 -19.40 -9.52 0.00
C THR A 223 -20.15 -8.45 -0.79
N GLY A 224 -19.45 -7.55 -1.50
CA GLY A 224 -20.03 -6.47 -2.29
C GLY A 224 -18.97 -5.66 -3.04
N GLY A 225 -19.39 -4.57 -3.70
CA GLY A 225 -18.52 -3.69 -4.49
C GLY A 225 -18.30 -4.13 -5.94
N ASP A 226 -17.49 -3.37 -6.67
CA ASP A 226 -17.03 -3.67 -8.03
C ASP A 226 -15.49 -3.73 -8.02
N LEU A 227 -14.95 -4.94 -8.13
CA LEU A 227 -13.52 -5.21 -8.16
C LEU A 227 -13.09 -5.54 -9.60
N SER A 228 -12.29 -4.66 -10.19
CA SER A 228 -11.62 -4.88 -11.47
C SER A 228 -10.11 -5.04 -11.27
N VAL A 229 -9.56 -6.17 -11.72
CA VAL A 229 -8.15 -6.50 -11.60
C VAL A 229 -7.58 -6.84 -12.98
N THR A 230 -6.59 -6.09 -13.42
CA THR A 230 -5.88 -6.32 -14.68
C THR A 230 -4.39 -6.54 -14.43
N THR A 231 -3.85 -7.61 -15.01
CA THR A 231 -2.42 -7.91 -14.98
C THR A 231 -1.89 -8.28 -16.37
N THR A 232 -0.79 -7.66 -16.80
CA THR A 232 -0.30 -7.77 -18.18
C THR A 232 1.20 -8.03 -18.31
N GLY A 233 1.97 -7.94 -17.22
CA GLY A 233 3.42 -8.19 -17.28
C GLY A 233 3.74 -9.65 -17.64
N THR A 234 5.01 -10.00 -17.75
CA THR A 234 5.50 -11.37 -18.00
C THR A 234 6.10 -11.99 -16.72
N THR A 235 6.60 -13.22 -16.75
CA THR A 235 7.33 -13.76 -15.59
C THR A 235 8.65 -13.00 -15.36
N TYR A 236 8.94 -12.65 -14.10
CA TYR A 236 10.25 -12.17 -13.66
C TYR A 236 11.03 -13.34 -13.05
N VAL A 237 12.30 -13.46 -13.42
CA VAL A 237 13.21 -14.48 -12.91
C VAL A 237 14.47 -13.82 -12.37
N ASN A 238 14.98 -14.30 -11.24
CA ASN A 238 16.32 -13.98 -10.77
C ASN A 238 17.06 -15.25 -10.36
N ILE A 239 18.18 -15.58 -10.98
CA ILE A 239 18.94 -16.80 -10.69
C ILE A 239 20.21 -16.44 -9.90
N GLY A 240 20.42 -17.14 -8.79
CA GLY A 240 21.62 -17.00 -7.96
C GLY A 240 21.80 -15.61 -7.35
N GLY A 241 20.75 -14.79 -7.27
CA GLY A 241 20.78 -13.43 -6.73
C GLY A 241 21.45 -12.39 -7.63
N ASN A 242 22.00 -12.79 -8.77
CA ASN A 242 22.89 -11.96 -9.59
C ASN A 242 22.46 -11.85 -11.05
N GLN A 243 21.64 -12.77 -11.56
CA GLN A 243 21.17 -12.74 -12.95
C GLN A 243 19.67 -12.47 -12.99
N GLU A 244 19.29 -11.34 -13.59
CA GLU A 244 17.90 -10.89 -13.67
C GLU A 244 17.35 -11.05 -15.10
N TYR A 245 16.13 -11.57 -15.19
CA TYR A 245 15.35 -11.64 -16.42
C TYR A 245 13.97 -10.99 -16.20
N ASP A 246 13.67 -10.01 -17.03
CA ASP A 246 12.46 -9.18 -16.98
C ASP A 246 11.60 -9.51 -18.19
N GLY A 247 11.00 -10.71 -18.18
CA GLY A 247 10.18 -11.20 -19.30
C GLY A 247 10.92 -11.88 -20.44
N ASN A 248 12.23 -12.07 -20.33
CA ASN A 248 13.09 -12.59 -21.39
C ASN A 248 13.85 -13.87 -20.96
N TYR A 249 13.33 -14.60 -19.98
CA TYR A 249 13.90 -15.89 -19.61
C TYR A 249 13.43 -16.97 -20.60
N HIS A 250 14.38 -17.67 -21.24
CA HIS A 250 14.11 -18.70 -22.25
C HIS A 250 14.35 -20.13 -21.76
N GLY A 251 14.71 -20.31 -20.49
CA GLY A 251 14.85 -21.63 -19.88
C GLY A 251 13.50 -22.18 -19.39
N GLN A 252 13.48 -23.44 -18.97
CA GLN A 252 12.28 -24.07 -18.43
C GLN A 252 11.96 -23.50 -17.03
N LEU A 253 10.87 -22.74 -16.89
CA LEU A 253 10.46 -22.12 -15.62
C LEU A 253 10.20 -23.15 -14.51
N ASP A 254 9.63 -24.31 -14.85
CA ASP A 254 9.32 -25.38 -13.91
C ASP A 254 10.55 -26.03 -13.25
N SER A 255 11.74 -25.81 -13.81
CA SER A 255 13.00 -26.28 -13.24
C SER A 255 13.55 -25.37 -12.14
N LEU A 256 12.98 -24.17 -11.98
CA LEU A 256 13.42 -23.18 -11.01
C LEU A 256 12.59 -23.25 -9.72
N ASP A 257 13.27 -23.12 -8.58
CA ASP A 257 12.57 -22.94 -7.30
C ASP A 257 11.71 -21.67 -7.35
N ALA A 258 10.51 -21.72 -6.77
CA ALA A 258 9.58 -20.59 -6.69
C ALA A 258 10.14 -19.37 -5.93
N ALA A 259 11.26 -19.50 -5.21
CA ALA A 259 12.02 -18.40 -4.66
C ALA A 259 12.67 -17.53 -5.75
N TYR A 260 12.94 -18.08 -6.94
CA TYR A 260 13.63 -17.38 -8.02
C TYR A 260 12.68 -16.78 -9.07
N THR A 261 11.38 -17.08 -9.00
CA THR A 261 10.41 -16.66 -10.01
C THR A 261 9.20 -15.98 -9.40
N THR A 262 8.67 -14.98 -10.09
CA THR A 262 7.37 -14.41 -9.77
C THR A 262 6.66 -14.15 -11.08
N SER A 263 5.48 -14.75 -11.23
CA SER A 263 4.64 -14.61 -12.41
C SER A 263 3.55 -13.56 -12.19
N PRO A 264 3.01 -13.02 -13.29
CA PRO A 264 1.82 -12.17 -13.26
C PRO A 264 0.65 -12.93 -12.66
N LYS A 265 -0.04 -12.32 -11.69
CA LYS A 265 -1.26 -12.90 -11.11
C LYS A 265 -2.28 -11.82 -10.83
N GLY A 266 -3.50 -11.97 -11.34
CA GLY A 266 -4.61 -11.09 -10.97
C GLY A 266 -4.82 -11.09 -9.46
N ILE A 267 -5.20 -12.24 -8.91
CA ILE A 267 -5.44 -12.46 -7.49
C ILE A 267 -4.56 -13.63 -7.02
N ASN A 268 -3.83 -13.45 -5.91
CA ASN A 268 -2.96 -14.45 -5.31
C ASN A 268 -3.24 -14.56 -3.80
N VAL A 269 -3.95 -15.61 -3.41
CA VAL A 269 -4.47 -15.81 -2.05
C VAL A 269 -3.83 -17.05 -1.42
N GLY A 270 -3.51 -16.96 -0.14
CA GLY A 270 -2.99 -18.05 0.66
C GLY A 270 -1.48 -17.98 0.95
N ILE A 271 -1.10 -18.59 2.07
CA ILE A 271 0.29 -18.72 2.49
C ILE A 271 0.95 -19.86 1.71
N LYS A 272 2.25 -19.69 1.40
CA LYS A 272 3.05 -20.76 0.79
C LYS A 272 3.06 -21.98 1.74
N SER A 273 2.76 -23.16 1.23
CA SER A 273 2.52 -24.41 2.00
C SER A 273 3.57 -24.77 3.07
N THR A 274 4.80 -24.22 2.98
CA THR A 274 5.87 -24.44 3.96
C THR A 274 5.79 -23.56 5.22
N GLU A 275 4.86 -22.60 5.30
CA GLU A 275 4.67 -21.70 6.46
C GLU A 275 3.39 -22.00 7.27
N SER A 276 2.64 -23.05 6.91
CA SER A 276 1.46 -23.51 7.65
C SER A 276 1.87 -24.44 8.81
N SER A 277 1.90 -23.92 10.04
CA SER A 277 2.17 -24.71 11.24
C SER A 277 0.91 -25.11 12.04
N THR A 278 -0.30 -24.77 11.57
CA THR A 278 -1.52 -24.81 12.41
C THR A 278 -2.74 -25.52 11.83
N GLY A 279 -2.68 -26.10 10.62
CA GLY A 279 -3.78 -26.93 10.10
C GLY A 279 -5.10 -26.19 9.80
N LEU A 280 -5.09 -24.85 9.77
CA LEU A 280 -6.19 -24.04 9.22
C LEU A 280 -6.08 -23.99 7.68
N PRO A 281 -7.19 -23.86 6.93
CA PRO A 281 -7.14 -23.76 5.48
C PRO A 281 -6.23 -22.60 5.05
N VAL A 282 -5.23 -22.95 4.24
CA VAL A 282 -4.18 -22.05 3.81
C VAL A 282 -4.66 -21.40 2.51
N GLY A 283 -5.31 -20.24 2.62
CA GLY A 283 -5.80 -19.46 1.49
C GLY A 283 -7.21 -19.81 1.01
N ASP A 284 -8.20 -19.07 1.52
CA ASP A 284 -9.59 -19.19 1.07
C ASP A 284 -10.02 -17.96 0.26
N ILE A 285 -10.78 -18.19 -0.81
CA ILE A 285 -11.50 -17.14 -1.53
C ILE A 285 -12.99 -17.33 -1.25
N GLN A 286 -13.60 -16.34 -0.61
CA GLN A 286 -15.01 -16.34 -0.24
C GLN A 286 -15.70 -15.19 -0.97
N ILE A 287 -16.55 -15.52 -1.95
CA ILE A 287 -17.31 -14.52 -2.71
C ILE A 287 -18.80 -14.80 -2.50
N SER A 288 -19.51 -13.87 -1.88
CA SER A 288 -20.96 -13.95 -1.63
C SER A 288 -21.74 -12.78 -2.22
N GLY A 289 -21.06 -11.79 -2.82
CA GLY A 289 -21.68 -10.65 -3.50
C GLY A 289 -20.67 -9.81 -4.28
N GLY A 290 -21.15 -8.73 -4.90
CA GLY A 290 -20.35 -7.80 -5.71
C GLY A 290 -20.08 -8.29 -7.14
N ASN A 291 -19.40 -7.44 -7.92
CA ASN A 291 -18.88 -7.75 -9.24
C ASN A 291 -17.37 -7.97 -9.13
N VAL A 292 -16.86 -9.03 -9.77
CA VAL A 292 -15.42 -9.35 -9.78
C VAL A 292 -14.99 -9.61 -11.22
N HIS A 293 -14.17 -8.73 -11.76
CA HIS A 293 -13.59 -8.82 -13.10
C HIS A 293 -12.07 -9.00 -12.99
N VAL A 294 -11.56 -10.16 -13.44
CA VAL A 294 -10.12 -10.43 -13.43
C VAL A 294 -9.62 -10.72 -14.83
N LYS A 295 -8.64 -9.95 -15.30
CA LYS A 295 -7.94 -10.15 -16.57
C LYS A 295 -6.45 -10.37 -16.31
N CYS A 296 -5.93 -11.50 -16.77
CA CYS A 296 -4.50 -11.80 -16.77
C CYS A 296 -4.07 -12.17 -18.19
N SER A 297 -3.10 -11.44 -18.75
CA SER A 297 -2.65 -11.64 -20.14
C SER A 297 -1.14 -11.78 -20.30
N GLY A 298 -0.42 -11.99 -19.20
CA GLY A 298 1.02 -12.22 -19.22
C GLY A 298 1.41 -13.62 -19.67
N GLN A 299 2.45 -13.76 -20.51
CA GLN A 299 2.98 -15.07 -20.88
C GLN A 299 3.69 -15.76 -19.71
N GLN A 300 3.28 -17.00 -19.45
CA GLN A 300 4.04 -18.03 -18.75
C GLN A 300 4.41 -19.03 -19.84
N ASP A 301 5.62 -18.97 -20.39
CA ASP A 301 6.11 -20.05 -21.26
C ASP A 301 6.56 -21.24 -20.40
#